data_AF-A0A813GX34-F1
#
_entry.id   AF-A0A813GX34-F1
#
_cell.length_a   1.000
_cell.length_b   1.000
_cell.length_c   1.000
_cell.angle_alpha   90.00
_cell.angle_beta   90.00
_cell.angle_gamma   90.00
#
_symmetry.space_group_name_H-M   'P 1'
#
loop_
_entity.id
_entity.type
_entity.pdbx_description
1 polymer ?
#
loop_
_entity_poly.entity_id
_entity_poly.type
_entity_poly.pdbx_seq_one_letter_code
_entity_poly.pdbx_strand_id
1 'polypeptide(L)'
;MAGDSLDNTMASKDKKVAVEDEDDAPVQVLDEEDVNIMRTYGVGPYVGPIKKVEKECKEYIDKINKLIGVKESDTGLAPPSQWDLEGDKQMMKQEQPLQVARCTKIIDPGTDDTKYVIKIREFAKFVVGLGEKVSATDIEESMRVG
;
A
#
# COMPACT_ATOMS: atom_id res chain seq x y z
N MET A 1 46.78 50.94 -7.69
CA MET A 1 47.55 51.41 -6.52
C MET A 1 46.62 51.30 -5.33
N ALA A 2 46.91 50.72 -4.19
CA ALA A 2 48.02 49.97 -3.61
C ALA A 2 47.32 49.23 -2.43
N GLY A 3 47.54 47.94 -2.18
CA GLY A 3 48.76 47.49 -1.54
C GLY A 3 48.77 47.96 -0.09
N ASP A 4 48.38 47.09 0.84
CA ASP A 4 49.02 47.02 2.15
C ASP A 4 49.10 45.55 2.56
N SER A 5 50.19 44.97 2.08
CA SER A 5 50.83 43.77 2.56
C SER A 5 52.11 44.25 3.24
N LEU A 6 52.59 43.49 4.23
CA LEU A 6 53.97 43.48 4.75
C LEU A 6 54.33 44.66 5.67
N ASP A 7 55.12 44.53 6.73
CA ASP A 7 55.71 43.44 7.49
C ASP A 7 56.51 44.12 8.62
N ASN A 8 56.99 43.31 9.56
CA ASN A 8 58.28 43.45 10.22
C ASN A 8 58.35 44.34 11.48
N THR A 9 58.80 43.75 12.60
CA THR A 9 60.21 43.90 13.04
C THR A 9 60.42 43.36 14.47
N MET A 10 61.09 42.20 14.51
CA MET A 10 62.17 41.79 15.44
C MET A 10 61.92 41.30 16.87
N ALA A 11 62.49 40.09 17.05
CA ALA A 11 63.39 39.66 18.12
C ALA A 11 62.79 39.12 19.42
N SER A 12 62.87 37.79 19.59
CA SER A 12 63.96 37.23 20.41
C SER A 12 63.94 35.68 20.47
N LYS A 13 65.06 35.12 19.97
CA LYS A 13 65.85 34.07 20.62
C LYS A 13 65.26 32.65 20.66
N ASP A 14 65.73 31.85 19.70
CA ASP A 14 65.85 30.40 19.81
C ASP A 14 66.41 29.99 21.18
N LYS A 15 65.57 29.34 21.97
CA LYS A 15 66.01 28.44 23.03
C LYS A 15 65.40 27.09 22.73
N LYS A 16 66.12 26.30 21.92
CA LYS A 16 65.95 24.85 21.89
C LYS A 16 66.15 24.34 23.31
N VAL A 17 65.04 24.10 24.01
CA VAL A 17 65.01 23.22 25.17
C VAL A 17 64.70 21.86 24.60
N ALA A 18 65.69 20.98 24.59
CA ALA A 18 65.47 19.56 24.49
C ALA A 18 64.54 19.19 25.66
N VAL A 19 63.32 18.78 25.35
CA VAL A 19 62.45 18.12 26.32
C VAL A 19 62.49 16.65 25.95
N GLU A 20 62.96 15.90 26.92
CA GLU A 20 63.27 14.49 26.92
C GLU A 20 62.01 13.66 26.66
N ASP A 21 62.19 12.52 26.00
CA ASP A 21 61.19 11.49 25.76
C ASP A 21 60.74 10.84 27.09
N GLU A 22 59.74 11.41 27.76
CA GLU A 22 58.99 10.73 28.82
C GLU A 22 57.53 11.18 28.80
N ASP A 23 56.66 10.41 28.13
CA ASP A 23 55.25 10.17 28.51
C ASP A 23 54.55 9.35 27.41
N ASP A 24 55.08 8.17 27.11
CA ASP A 24 54.36 7.12 26.37
C ASP A 24 53.79 6.14 27.39
N ALA A 25 52.89 6.63 28.25
CA ALA A 25 52.06 5.75 29.07
C ALA A 25 51.17 4.96 28.10
N PRO A 26 51.19 3.61 28.11
CA PRO A 26 50.34 2.85 27.21
C PRO A 26 48.88 3.23 27.47
N VAL A 27 48.19 3.70 26.44
CA VAL A 27 46.75 3.94 26.48
C VAL A 27 46.10 2.63 26.94
N GLN A 28 45.60 2.60 28.17
CA GLN A 28 44.85 1.46 28.69
C GLN A 28 43.59 1.31 27.82
N VAL A 29 43.63 0.34 26.93
CA VAL A 29 42.46 -0.11 26.18
C VAL A 29 41.51 -0.73 27.18
N LEU A 30 40.21 -0.43 27.08
CA LEU A 30 39.22 -1.04 27.96
C LEU A 30 39.21 -2.56 27.73
N ASP A 31 39.32 -3.30 28.82
CA ASP A 31 39.22 -4.74 28.82
C ASP A 31 37.80 -5.16 28.42
N GLU A 32 37.61 -6.36 27.85
CA GLU A 32 36.27 -6.84 27.46
C GLU A 32 35.27 -6.86 28.65
N GLU A 33 35.81 -6.99 29.86
CA GLU A 33 35.08 -6.92 31.12
C GLU A 33 34.59 -5.49 31.43
N ASP A 34 35.44 -4.47 31.22
CA ASP A 34 35.08 -3.06 31.37
C ASP A 34 34.02 -2.63 30.35
N VAL A 35 34.09 -3.15 29.13
CA VAL A 35 33.07 -2.93 28.09
C VAL A 35 31.72 -3.53 28.50
N ASN A 36 31.72 -4.70 29.13
CA ASN A 36 30.48 -5.35 29.59
C ASN A 36 29.86 -4.63 30.79
N ILE A 37 30.71 -4.14 31.71
CA ILE A 37 30.34 -3.24 32.80
C ILE A 37 29.68 -1.98 32.21
N MET A 38 30.33 -1.25 31.30
CA MET A 38 29.72 -0.05 30.73
C MET A 38 28.40 -0.30 29.99
N ARG A 39 28.26 -1.45 29.30
CA ARG A 39 27.00 -1.83 28.64
C ARG A 39 25.88 -2.15 29.62
N THR A 40 26.20 -2.76 30.77
CA THR A 40 25.21 -3.07 31.81
C THR A 40 24.81 -1.83 32.61
N TYR A 41 25.75 -0.91 32.89
CA TYR A 41 25.45 0.38 33.53
C TYR A 41 24.74 1.38 32.61
N GLY A 42 24.91 1.28 31.29
CA GLY A 42 24.26 2.14 30.30
C GLY A 42 22.81 1.77 29.94
N VAL A 43 22.29 0.65 30.44
CA VAL A 43 20.96 0.13 30.06
C VAL A 43 20.07 0.02 31.30
N GLY A 44 18.92 0.72 31.26
CA GLY A 44 17.94 0.68 32.36
C GLY A 44 17.35 -0.73 32.57
N PRO A 45 16.99 -1.13 33.81
CA PRO A 45 16.52 -2.48 34.14
C PRO A 45 15.33 -3.00 33.31
N TYR A 46 14.52 -2.08 32.76
CA TYR A 46 13.32 -2.42 31.98
C TYR A 46 13.54 -2.49 30.47
N VAL A 47 14.69 -2.03 29.96
CA VAL A 47 14.94 -1.96 28.51
C VAL A 47 15.00 -3.35 27.86
N GLY A 48 15.54 -4.35 28.56
CA GLY A 48 15.57 -5.73 28.08
C GLY A 48 14.18 -6.34 27.92
N PRO A 49 13.34 -6.35 28.97
CA PRO A 49 11.95 -6.80 28.89
C PRO A 49 11.13 -6.06 27.83
N ILE A 50 11.28 -4.73 27.71
CA ILE A 50 10.57 -3.93 26.70
C ILE A 50 10.94 -4.39 25.29
N LYS A 51 12.24 -4.52 24.98
CA LYS A 51 12.71 -4.98 23.66
C LYS A 51 12.23 -6.39 23.33
N LYS A 52 12.12 -7.27 24.33
CA LYS A 52 11.58 -8.62 24.16
C LYS A 52 10.10 -8.56 23.75
N VAL A 53 9.29 -7.79 24.46
CA VAL A 53 7.86 -7.61 24.16
C VAL A 53 7.65 -6.96 22.79
N GLU A 54 8.46 -5.96 22.43
CA GLU A 54 8.41 -5.34 21.10
C GLU A 54 8.71 -6.34 19.97
N LYS A 55 9.67 -7.23 20.19
CA LYS A 55 10.00 -8.29 19.23
C LYS A 55 8.85 -9.28 19.10
N GLU A 56 8.28 -9.73 20.22
CA GLU A 56 7.12 -10.63 20.23
C GLU A 56 5.91 -10.01 19.51
N CYS A 57 5.61 -8.72 19.75
CA CYS A 57 4.55 -8.00 19.03
C CYS A 57 4.76 -8.01 17.50
N LYS A 58 5.98 -7.75 17.02
CA LYS A 58 6.29 -7.81 15.58
C LYS A 58 6.11 -9.23 15.02
N GLU A 59 6.58 -10.24 15.74
CA GLU A 59 6.40 -11.64 15.34
C GLU A 59 4.91 -12.05 15.29
N TYR A 60 4.08 -11.56 16.22
CA TYR A 60 2.63 -11.80 16.18
C TYR A 60 1.96 -11.08 15.02
N ILE A 61 2.35 -9.84 14.71
CA ILE A 61 1.86 -9.12 13.52
C ILE A 61 2.19 -9.91 12.25
N ASP A 62 3.42 -10.43 12.13
CA ASP A 62 3.81 -11.24 10.97
C ASP A 62 3.06 -12.57 10.88
N LYS A 63 2.77 -13.21 12.03
CA LYS A 63 1.92 -14.42 12.08
C LYS A 63 0.49 -14.11 11.64
N ILE A 64 -0.08 -13.00 12.12
CA ILE A 64 -1.42 -12.53 11.74
C ILE A 64 -1.47 -12.25 10.24
N ASN A 65 -0.50 -11.52 9.69
CA ASN A 65 -0.44 -11.22 8.25
C ASN A 65 -0.28 -12.49 7.39
N LYS A 66 0.47 -13.49 7.86
CA LYS A 66 0.57 -14.80 7.19
C LYS A 66 -0.73 -15.60 7.26
N LEU A 67 -1.44 -15.57 8.39
CA LEU A 67 -2.73 -16.24 8.59
C LEU A 67 -3.85 -15.61 7.77
N ILE A 68 -3.90 -14.28 7.73
CA ILE A 68 -4.84 -13.53 6.91
C ILE A 68 -4.61 -13.87 5.42
N GLY A 69 -3.38 -14.26 5.04
CA GLY A 69 -3.07 -14.70 3.68
C GLY A 69 -3.17 -13.58 2.63
N VAL A 70 -3.49 -12.36 3.07
CA VAL A 70 -3.62 -11.15 2.25
C VAL A 70 -2.21 -10.60 2.02
N LYS A 71 -1.45 -11.33 1.22
CA LYS A 71 -0.60 -10.65 0.25
C LYS A 71 -1.55 -10.30 -0.87
N GLU A 72 -2.06 -9.06 -0.85
CA GLU A 72 -2.85 -8.45 -1.93
C GLU A 72 -2.09 -8.65 -3.23
N SER A 73 -2.33 -9.79 -3.85
CA SER A 73 -2.02 -9.97 -5.25
C SER A 73 -3.06 -9.09 -5.90
N ASP A 74 -2.58 -8.10 -6.64
CA ASP A 74 -3.35 -7.04 -7.30
C ASP A 74 -4.33 -7.66 -8.31
N THR A 75 -5.36 -8.27 -7.77
CA THR A 75 -6.41 -9.02 -8.46
C THR A 75 -7.60 -8.11 -8.76
N GLY A 76 -7.48 -6.82 -8.42
CA GLY A 76 -8.54 -5.82 -8.60
C GLY A 76 -9.77 -6.04 -7.71
N LEU A 77 -9.72 -7.00 -6.76
CA LEU A 77 -10.80 -7.24 -5.81
C LEU A 77 -10.65 -6.34 -4.58
N ALA A 78 -11.78 -5.81 -4.10
CA ALA A 78 -11.83 -5.07 -2.85
C ALA A 78 -11.38 -5.97 -1.67
N PRO A 79 -10.83 -5.40 -0.58
CA PRO A 79 -10.45 -6.19 0.58
C PRO A 79 -11.67 -6.90 1.17
N PRO A 80 -11.54 -8.15 1.65
CA PRO A 80 -12.66 -8.93 2.19
C PRO A 80 -13.40 -8.27 3.35
N SER A 81 -12.74 -7.38 4.10
CA SER A 81 -13.36 -6.59 5.18
C SER A 81 -14.40 -5.58 4.69
N GLN A 82 -14.38 -5.24 3.40
CA GLN A 82 -15.30 -4.30 2.78
C GLN A 82 -16.45 -5.01 2.04
N TRP A 83 -16.49 -6.34 2.03
CA TRP A 83 -17.53 -7.09 1.33
C TRP A 83 -18.83 -7.10 2.13
N ASP A 84 -19.94 -6.81 1.47
CA ASP A 84 -21.29 -6.97 2.00
C ASP A 84 -21.87 -8.32 1.54
N LEU A 85 -21.62 -9.36 2.34
CA LEU A 85 -22.06 -10.73 2.07
C LEU A 85 -23.59 -10.86 1.93
N GLU A 86 -24.35 -10.03 2.64
CA GLU A 86 -25.82 -10.08 2.61
C GLU A 86 -26.37 -9.43 1.35
N GLY A 87 -25.83 -8.26 0.99
CA GLY A 87 -26.12 -7.59 -0.28
C GLY A 87 -25.77 -8.46 -1.49
N ASP A 88 -24.58 -9.07 -1.47
CA ASP A 88 -24.11 -9.95 -2.56
C ASP A 88 -25.03 -11.17 -2.74
N LYS A 89 -25.48 -11.76 -1.62
CA LYS A 89 -26.40 -12.91 -1.64
C LYS A 89 -27.78 -12.54 -2.14
N GLN A 90 -28.26 -11.33 -1.83
CA GLN A 90 -29.53 -10.83 -2.35
C GLN A 90 -29.43 -10.57 -3.86
N MET A 91 -28.33 -9.97 -4.32
CA MET A 91 -28.09 -9.70 -5.74
C MET A 91 -28.05 -11.00 -6.55
N MET A 92 -27.31 -12.02 -6.10
CA MET A 92 -27.26 -13.34 -6.74
C MET A 92 -28.62 -14.05 -6.83
N LYS A 93 -29.55 -13.74 -5.91
CA LYS A 93 -30.89 -14.35 -5.91
C LYS A 93 -31.88 -13.59 -6.80
N GLN A 94 -31.73 -12.26 -6.91
CA GLN A 94 -32.66 -11.41 -7.65
C GLN A 94 -32.26 -11.22 -9.11
N GLU A 95 -30.96 -11.19 -9.39
CA GLU A 95 -30.40 -10.95 -10.71
C GLU A 95 -29.55 -12.15 -11.14
N GLN A 96 -30.09 -12.94 -12.07
CA GLN A 96 -29.29 -13.91 -12.81
C GLN A 96 -28.43 -13.15 -13.83
N PRO A 97 -27.24 -13.65 -14.20
CA PRO A 97 -26.41 -12.99 -15.20
C PRO A 97 -27.16 -12.91 -16.53
N LEU A 98 -27.47 -11.67 -16.93
CA LEU A 98 -28.23 -11.37 -18.14
C LEU A 98 -27.28 -11.19 -19.35
N GLN A 99 -27.69 -11.72 -20.50
CA GLN A 99 -26.92 -11.58 -21.72
C GLN A 99 -27.18 -10.22 -22.36
N VAL A 100 -26.13 -9.41 -22.43
CA VAL A 100 -26.24 -8.04 -22.95
C VAL A 100 -26.50 -8.06 -24.46
N ALA A 101 -27.56 -7.36 -24.87
CA ALA A 101 -27.91 -7.10 -26.26
C ALA A 101 -28.11 -5.59 -26.50
N ARG A 102 -28.13 -5.19 -27.78
CA ARG A 102 -28.54 -3.83 -28.18
C ARG A 102 -29.85 -3.92 -28.95
N CYS A 103 -30.86 -3.15 -28.54
CA CYS A 103 -32.09 -3.00 -29.31
C CYS A 103 -31.76 -2.27 -30.62
N THR A 104 -32.20 -2.82 -31.74
CA THR A 104 -31.93 -2.24 -33.07
C THR A 104 -33.18 -1.66 -33.71
N LYS A 105 -34.32 -2.31 -33.53
CA LYS A 105 -35.58 -1.87 -34.12
C LYS A 105 -36.75 -2.29 -33.25
N ILE A 106 -37.72 -1.39 -33.11
CA ILE A 106 -39.00 -1.67 -32.45
C ILE A 106 -40.02 -2.03 -33.55
N ILE A 107 -40.79 -3.09 -33.33
CA ILE A 107 -41.87 -3.54 -34.22
C ILE A 107 -43.20 -3.26 -33.51
N ASP A 108 -44.07 -2.52 -34.20
CA ASP A 108 -45.44 -2.17 -33.82
C ASP A 108 -45.58 -1.35 -32.52
N PRO A 109 -45.11 -0.08 -32.49
CA PRO A 109 -45.26 0.78 -31.32
C PRO A 109 -46.75 1.07 -31.04
N GLY A 110 -47.21 0.73 -29.83
CA GLY A 110 -48.56 1.09 -29.35
C GLY A 110 -49.61 -0.02 -29.37
N THR A 111 -49.22 -1.28 -29.60
CA THR A 111 -50.09 -2.46 -29.49
C THR A 111 -49.58 -3.39 -28.39
N ASP A 112 -50.47 -4.19 -27.77
CA ASP A 112 -50.13 -5.10 -26.66
C ASP A 112 -49.07 -6.17 -27.05
N ASP A 113 -48.86 -6.41 -28.35
CA ASP A 113 -47.83 -7.33 -28.88
C ASP A 113 -46.58 -6.60 -29.40
N THR A 114 -46.08 -5.61 -28.66
CA THR A 114 -44.86 -4.88 -29.04
C THR A 114 -43.66 -5.83 -29.07
N LYS A 115 -42.97 -5.93 -30.21
CA LYS A 115 -41.81 -6.84 -30.39
C LYS A 115 -40.54 -6.05 -30.66
N TYR A 116 -39.43 -6.56 -30.16
CA TYR A 116 -38.14 -5.87 -30.24
C TYR A 116 -37.12 -6.72 -31.00
N VAL A 117 -36.41 -6.11 -31.94
CA VAL A 117 -35.29 -6.75 -32.63
C VAL A 117 -34.01 -6.39 -31.93
N ILE A 118 -33.40 -7.36 -31.26
CA ILE A 118 -32.12 -7.20 -30.57
C ILE A 118 -30.96 -7.79 -31.37
N LYS A 119 -29.79 -7.17 -31.26
CA LYS A 119 -28.52 -7.71 -31.77
C LYS A 119 -27.61 -8.01 -30.59
N ILE A 120 -27.17 -9.26 -30.49
CA ILE A 120 -26.15 -9.68 -29.52
C ILE A 120 -24.78 -9.63 -30.21
N ARG A 121 -23.73 -9.18 -29.52
CA ARG A 121 -22.43 -8.82 -30.12
C ARG A 121 -21.77 -9.93 -30.94
N GLU A 122 -21.85 -11.18 -30.46
CA GLU A 122 -21.24 -12.36 -31.11
C GLU A 122 -22.24 -13.24 -31.85
N PHE A 123 -23.54 -12.97 -31.71
CA PHE A 123 -24.61 -13.79 -32.29
C PHE A 123 -25.38 -13.02 -33.37
N ALA A 124 -26.54 -13.55 -33.75
CA ALA A 124 -27.43 -13.00 -34.75
C ALA A 124 -28.47 -12.01 -34.15
N LYS A 125 -29.43 -11.61 -35.00
CA LYS A 125 -30.57 -10.79 -34.59
C LYS A 125 -31.71 -11.69 -34.12
N PHE A 126 -32.34 -11.33 -33.01
CA PHE A 126 -33.48 -12.06 -32.44
C PHE A 126 -34.67 -11.12 -32.25
N VAL A 127 -35.88 -11.67 -32.37
CA VAL A 127 -37.12 -10.98 -32.05
C VAL A 127 -37.53 -11.42 -30.64
N VAL A 128 -37.58 -10.49 -29.70
CA VAL A 128 -37.91 -10.74 -28.29
C VAL A 128 -39.13 -9.95 -27.87
N GLY A 129 -39.86 -10.49 -26.89
CA GLY A 129 -40.97 -9.79 -26.23
C GLY A 129 -40.49 -8.91 -25.08
N LEU A 130 -41.44 -8.25 -24.42
CA LEU A 130 -41.20 -7.43 -23.24
C LEU A 130 -41.01 -8.31 -21.98
N GLY A 131 -40.10 -7.89 -21.09
CA GLY A 131 -39.91 -8.54 -19.78
C GLY A 131 -40.85 -7.99 -18.70
N GLU A 132 -41.08 -8.75 -17.62
CA GLU A 132 -42.04 -8.40 -16.56
C GLU A 132 -41.71 -7.11 -15.78
N LYS A 133 -40.43 -6.70 -15.76
CA LYS A 133 -39.95 -5.52 -15.02
C LYS A 133 -39.78 -4.25 -15.86
N VAL A 134 -40.06 -4.30 -17.17
CA VAL A 134 -39.84 -3.18 -18.09
C VAL A 134 -41.14 -2.78 -18.78
N SER A 135 -41.37 -1.47 -18.91
CA SER A 135 -42.50 -0.95 -19.68
C SER A 135 -42.10 -0.74 -21.14
N ALA A 136 -43.07 -0.83 -22.06
CA ALA A 136 -42.83 -0.60 -23.48
C ALA A 136 -42.31 0.82 -23.79
N THR A 137 -42.59 1.78 -22.89
CA THR A 137 -42.14 3.18 -22.99
C THR A 137 -40.65 3.35 -22.65
N ASP A 138 -40.07 2.43 -21.88
CA ASP A 138 -38.69 2.56 -21.39
C ASP A 138 -37.65 2.02 -22.39
N ILE A 139 -38.10 1.45 -23.52
CA ILE A 139 -37.24 0.79 -24.51
C ILE A 139 -37.15 1.63 -25.77
N GLU A 140 -35.97 2.19 -26.01
CA GLU A 140 -35.64 2.95 -27.23
C GLU A 140 -34.70 2.16 -28.17
N GLU A 141 -34.72 2.54 -29.45
CA GLU A 141 -33.75 2.02 -30.41
C GLU A 141 -32.32 2.38 -30.02
N SER A 142 -31.37 1.48 -30.25
CA SER A 142 -29.97 1.59 -29.85
C SER A 142 -29.69 1.49 -28.35
N MET A 143 -30.70 1.28 -27.50
CA MET A 143 -30.50 1.06 -26.06
C MET A 143 -29.86 -0.30 -25.76
N ARG A 144 -28.99 -0.34 -24.74
CA ARG A 144 -28.40 -1.57 -24.21
C ARG A 144 -29.41 -2.22 -23.26
N VAL A 145 -29.80 -3.45 -23.55
CA VAL A 145 -30.75 -4.24 -22.77
C VAL A 145 -30.09 -5.55 -22.32
N GLY A 146 -30.53 -6.10 -21.18
CA GLY A 146 -30.08 -7.37 -20.62
C GLY A 146 -31.26 -8.28 -20.38
#